data_AF-A0A5J5H770-F1
#
_entry.id   AF-A0A5J5H770-F1
#
_cell.length_a   1.000
_cell.length_b   1.000
_cell.length_c   1.000
_cell.angle_alpha   90.00
_cell.angle_beta   90.00
_cell.angle_gamma   90.00
#
_symmetry.space_group_name_H-M   'P 1'
#
loop_
_entity.id
_entity.type
_entity.pdbx_description
1 polymer ?
#
loop_
_entity_poly.entity_id
_entity_poly.type
_entity_poly.pdbx_seq_one_letter_code
_entity_poly.pdbx_strand_id
1 'polypeptide(L)'
;MKKKITQTLVLFSILFLSQPVFAGAETGWKYENSHWYYQEADGVVKNRWLQDGKDWYYLGSDGAMKTGWLLDGGKWYYLESGGAMKTGWVYDANSWYYLREDGSMARGWLQLGGHWYLFNASGAMQTGWVSESGVWFYFHQDGFMHTGWLEDGGKWYYFTNGGNMLTGKHAINGVVYEFSINGALNKGSVTTSTTYSMTVQDMINKQMSVLPKTDKYRKDKTYVHSAYIQLDPVNPLVGTVTTSPLNVREGNSEGHRVVGTLNAGDTVEILSVLGNWYEISFNAWRYAKPEDVAYYVNPRNFSVDSAEYYQFLLLSKNTGASADELNRKVLAGKGILDGRAQAFVEASLKENINELYLISHALLETGNGTSELSRGILVDTVDGAPVEPKVVYNMFGIQARDVDPIRLGAEYAYQNGWFTPEAAIIGGAKYIGERYIHNPTYQQDTLYEMRWNPKKPGTHQYATDIGWAAKQVNNLKKLYDSLSWYTLHFDVPVFK
;
A
#
# COMPACT_ATOMS: atom_id res chain seq x y z
N MET A 1 48.55 -71.24 77.26
CA MET A 1 49.19 -70.13 78.00
C MET A 1 50.64 -70.48 78.31
N LYS A 2 51.53 -69.47 78.32
CA LYS A 2 52.97 -69.48 78.65
C LYS A 2 53.88 -69.74 77.42
N LYS A 3 54.44 -68.70 76.79
CA LYS A 3 55.62 -67.86 77.15
C LYS A 3 56.95 -68.63 77.15
N LYS A 4 57.78 -68.31 76.14
CA LYS A 4 59.20 -67.90 76.18
C LYS A 4 60.00 -68.61 75.10
N ILE A 5 60.44 -67.86 74.09
CA ILE A 5 61.70 -68.11 73.41
C ILE A 5 62.44 -66.79 73.36
N THR A 6 63.58 -66.77 74.03
CA THR A 6 64.60 -65.74 73.98
C THR A 6 65.45 -66.02 72.74
N GLN A 7 65.66 -65.05 71.85
CA GLN A 7 66.80 -65.10 70.95
C GLN A 7 67.31 -63.70 70.64
N THR A 8 68.62 -63.60 70.85
CA THR A 8 69.50 -62.43 70.81
C THR A 8 69.57 -61.84 69.41
N LEU A 9 69.28 -60.54 69.30
CA LEU A 9 69.37 -59.78 68.05
C LEU A 9 70.80 -59.23 67.89
N VAL A 10 71.47 -59.63 66.81
CA VAL A 10 72.74 -59.06 66.36
C VAL A 10 72.46 -57.74 65.66
N LEU A 11 73.13 -56.68 66.10
CA LEU A 11 73.16 -55.38 65.43
C LEU A 11 73.81 -55.52 64.04
N PHE A 12 73.09 -55.15 62.98
CA PHE A 12 73.67 -54.78 61.71
C PHE A 12 73.36 -53.30 61.46
N SER A 13 74.39 -52.48 61.58
CA SER A 13 74.36 -51.04 61.30
C SER A 13 74.29 -50.84 59.79
N ILE A 14 73.11 -50.53 59.25
CA ILE A 14 72.96 -50.05 57.87
C ILE A 14 72.69 -48.54 57.94
N LEU A 15 73.70 -47.77 57.53
CA LEU A 15 73.58 -46.35 57.18
C LEU A 15 72.54 -46.23 56.05
N PHE A 16 71.37 -45.66 56.36
CA PHE A 16 70.52 -45.09 55.32
C PHE A 16 70.90 -43.62 55.15
N LEU A 17 71.57 -43.32 54.04
CA LEU A 17 71.63 -41.98 53.46
C LEU A 17 70.20 -41.55 53.13
N SER A 18 69.63 -40.63 53.90
CA SER A 18 68.39 -39.95 53.54
C SER A 18 68.66 -39.07 52.33
N GLN A 19 68.25 -39.50 51.14
CA GLN A 19 68.10 -38.56 50.03
C GLN A 19 66.89 -37.66 50.32
N PRO A 20 66.99 -36.34 50.06
CA PRO A 20 65.82 -35.48 50.15
C PRO A 20 64.82 -35.92 49.08
N VAL A 21 63.62 -36.30 49.52
CA VAL A 21 62.46 -36.41 48.63
C VAL A 21 62.11 -34.98 48.24
N PHE A 22 62.57 -34.53 47.07
CA PHE A 22 61.94 -33.40 46.40
C PHE A 22 60.55 -33.88 45.99
N ALA A 23 59.53 -33.49 46.76
CA ALA A 23 58.16 -33.48 46.27
C ALA A 23 58.11 -32.49 45.09
N GLY A 24 58.29 -33.00 43.87
CA GLY A 24 58.05 -32.21 42.66
C GLY A 24 56.59 -31.78 42.69
N ALA A 25 56.33 -30.47 42.63
CA ALA A 25 54.97 -29.96 42.52
C ALA A 25 54.31 -30.59 41.28
N GLU A 26 53.20 -31.31 41.46
CA GLU A 26 52.44 -31.87 40.35
C GLU A 26 51.95 -30.73 39.46
N THR A 27 52.46 -30.67 38.23
CA THR A 27 52.05 -29.74 37.17
C THR A 27 50.90 -30.31 36.36
N GLY A 28 50.04 -29.44 35.83
CA GLY A 28 48.91 -29.82 34.99
C GLY A 28 47.56 -29.35 35.55
N TRP A 29 46.48 -29.90 35.00
CA TRP A 29 45.11 -29.55 35.37
C TRP A 29 44.74 -30.07 36.76
N LYS A 30 44.14 -29.20 37.57
CA LYS A 30 43.60 -29.50 38.90
C LYS A 30 42.15 -29.02 38.99
N TYR A 31 41.28 -29.86 39.56
CA TYR A 31 39.89 -29.52 39.82
C TYR A 31 39.67 -29.27 41.31
N GLU A 32 39.41 -28.02 41.67
CA GLU A 32 39.28 -27.57 43.06
C GLU A 32 38.16 -26.52 43.16
N ASN A 33 37.42 -26.48 44.26
CA ASN A 33 36.36 -25.49 44.50
C ASN A 33 35.39 -25.34 43.31
N SER A 34 35.02 -26.45 42.68
CA SER A 34 34.15 -26.53 41.50
C SER A 34 34.69 -25.89 40.21
N HIS A 35 35.99 -25.58 40.13
CA HIS A 35 36.63 -24.96 38.97
C HIS A 35 37.90 -25.71 38.56
N TRP A 36 38.26 -25.62 37.28
CA TRP A 36 39.54 -26.11 36.76
C TRP A 36 40.62 -25.03 36.86
N TYR A 37 41.81 -25.42 37.28
CA TYR A 37 43.02 -24.60 37.35
C TYR A 37 44.16 -25.33 36.65
N TYR A 38 45.17 -24.59 36.19
CA TYR A 38 46.40 -25.19 35.65
C TYR A 38 47.60 -24.79 36.49
N GLN A 39 48.34 -25.79 36.97
CA GLN A 39 49.55 -25.62 37.77
C GLN A 39 50.80 -25.78 36.91
N GLU A 40 51.63 -24.74 36.85
CA GLU A 40 53.00 -24.81 36.34
C GLU A 40 54.00 -24.86 37.50
N ALA A 41 55.28 -25.04 37.20
CA ALA A 41 56.34 -25.17 38.21
C ALA A 41 56.50 -23.89 39.08
N ASP A 42 56.11 -22.74 38.56
CA ASP A 42 56.21 -21.43 39.20
C ASP A 42 54.89 -20.97 39.87
N GLY A 43 53.78 -21.68 39.68
CA GLY A 43 52.50 -21.35 40.29
C GLY A 43 51.28 -21.73 39.46
N VAL A 44 50.10 -21.32 39.94
CA VAL A 44 48.86 -21.43 39.17
C VAL A 44 48.86 -20.40 38.06
N VAL A 45 48.52 -20.81 36.84
CA VAL A 45 48.40 -19.93 35.66
C VAL A 45 47.20 -18.99 35.83
N LYS A 46 47.40 -17.68 35.59
CA LYS A 46 46.39 -16.63 35.76
C LYS A 46 46.51 -15.54 34.70
N ASN A 47 45.38 -14.91 34.36
CA ASN A 47 45.26 -13.78 33.43
C ASN A 47 45.94 -13.99 32.07
N ARG A 48 45.94 -15.22 31.56
CA ARG A 48 46.55 -15.51 30.26
C ARG A 48 45.95 -16.72 29.58
N TRP A 49 46.19 -16.76 28.29
CA TRP A 49 46.03 -17.95 27.48
C TRP A 49 47.05 -19.02 27.86
N LEU A 50 46.60 -20.27 27.85
CA LEU A 50 47.37 -21.48 28.05
C LEU A 50 47.13 -22.39 26.85
N GLN A 51 48.20 -22.84 26.21
CA GLN A 51 48.12 -23.88 25.20
C GLN A 51 48.44 -25.23 25.85
N ASP A 52 47.51 -26.17 25.78
CA ASP A 52 47.70 -27.55 26.23
C ASP A 52 47.41 -28.51 25.07
N GLY A 53 48.45 -29.18 24.60
CA GLY A 53 48.41 -29.89 23.31
C GLY A 53 48.09 -28.97 22.14
N LYS A 54 46.97 -29.24 21.46
CA LYS A 54 46.49 -28.46 20.31
C LYS A 54 45.46 -27.39 20.68
N ASP A 55 44.95 -27.43 21.90
CA ASP A 55 43.82 -26.63 22.35
C ASP A 55 44.30 -25.45 23.19
N TRP A 56 43.55 -24.34 23.11
CA TRP A 56 43.82 -23.13 23.86
C TRP A 56 42.79 -22.94 24.96
N TYR A 57 43.22 -22.49 26.13
CA TYR A 57 42.40 -22.26 27.31
C TYR A 57 42.71 -20.87 27.87
N TYR A 58 41.77 -20.27 28.60
CA TYR A 58 42.03 -19.00 29.28
C TYR A 58 41.81 -19.13 30.79
N LEU A 59 42.80 -18.74 31.57
CA LEU A 59 42.74 -18.76 33.02
C LEU A 59 42.50 -17.34 33.53
N GLY A 60 41.45 -17.17 34.32
CA GLY A 60 41.04 -15.88 34.88
C GLY A 60 42.04 -15.30 35.89
N SER A 61 41.66 -14.17 36.48
CA SER A 61 42.46 -13.48 37.50
C SER A 61 42.58 -14.26 38.81
N ASP A 62 41.60 -15.11 39.10
CA ASP A 62 41.61 -16.10 40.19
C ASP A 62 42.38 -17.37 39.82
N GLY A 63 42.64 -17.59 38.53
CA GLY A 63 43.23 -18.81 37.96
C GLY A 63 42.21 -19.83 37.51
N ALA A 64 40.91 -19.57 37.70
CA ALA A 64 39.86 -20.45 37.24
C ALA A 64 39.76 -20.39 35.71
N MET A 65 39.70 -21.56 35.09
CA MET A 65 39.48 -21.73 33.66
C MET A 65 38.13 -21.13 33.26
N LYS A 66 38.15 -20.28 32.24
CA LYS A 66 36.94 -19.67 31.68
C LYS A 66 36.24 -20.64 30.72
N THR A 67 34.92 -20.51 30.65
CA THR A 67 34.05 -21.15 29.64
C THR A 67 33.09 -20.11 29.09
N GLY A 68 32.47 -20.39 27.94
CA GLY A 68 31.58 -19.46 27.25
C GLY A 68 32.32 -18.29 26.61
N TRP A 69 31.63 -17.16 26.45
CA TRP A 69 32.16 -15.97 25.81
C TRP A 69 33.22 -15.26 26.68
N LEU A 70 34.36 -14.97 26.06
CA LEU A 70 35.49 -14.26 26.66
C LEU A 70 35.83 -13.02 25.82
N LEU A 71 35.89 -11.86 26.46
CA LEU A 71 36.45 -10.64 25.88
C LEU A 71 37.89 -10.48 26.35
N ASP A 72 38.84 -10.55 25.42
CA ASP A 72 40.27 -10.36 25.69
C ASP A 72 40.90 -9.50 24.59
N GLY A 73 41.70 -8.50 24.97
CA GLY A 73 42.34 -7.59 24.01
C GLY A 73 41.38 -6.87 23.04
N GLY A 74 40.11 -6.69 23.41
CA GLY A 74 39.07 -6.10 22.56
C GLY A 74 38.45 -7.07 21.53
N LYS A 75 38.85 -8.34 21.54
CA LYS A 75 38.30 -9.41 20.70
C LYS A 75 37.45 -10.37 21.55
N TRP A 76 36.38 -10.88 20.95
CA TRP A 76 35.56 -11.92 21.57
C TRP A 76 36.03 -13.30 21.13
N TYR A 77 36.03 -14.25 22.06
CA TYR A 77 36.36 -15.65 21.89
C TYR A 77 35.25 -16.50 22.51
N TYR A 78 35.13 -17.75 22.10
CA TYR A 78 34.22 -18.70 22.71
C TYR A 78 34.99 -19.92 23.21
N LEU A 79 34.87 -20.21 24.51
CA LEU A 79 35.45 -21.37 25.16
C LEU A 79 34.35 -22.40 25.37
N GLU A 80 34.54 -23.63 24.90
CA GLU A 80 33.57 -24.71 25.05
C GLU A 80 33.36 -25.09 26.53
N SER A 81 32.43 -25.99 26.81
CA SER A 81 32.15 -26.43 28.20
C SER A 81 33.39 -27.03 28.89
N GLY A 82 34.31 -27.62 28.11
CA GLY A 82 35.61 -28.10 28.58
C GLY A 82 36.71 -27.03 28.64
N GLY A 83 36.40 -25.76 28.32
CA GLY A 83 37.32 -24.62 28.33
C GLY A 83 38.18 -24.45 27.08
N ALA A 84 38.18 -25.43 26.18
CA ALA A 84 38.91 -25.34 24.92
C ALA A 84 38.33 -24.23 24.03
N MET A 85 39.21 -23.42 23.45
CA MET A 85 38.84 -22.34 22.54
C MET A 85 38.31 -22.90 21.24
N LYS A 86 37.11 -22.45 20.88
CA LYS A 86 36.45 -22.88 19.66
C LYS A 86 36.86 -22.04 18.46
N THR A 87 37.03 -22.71 17.33
CA THR A 87 37.06 -22.11 16.00
C THR A 87 35.87 -22.64 15.18
N GLY A 88 35.47 -21.90 14.14
CA GLY A 88 34.31 -22.22 13.31
C GLY A 88 32.98 -21.76 13.91
N TRP A 89 31.90 -22.44 13.54
CA TRP A 89 30.54 -22.04 13.87
C TRP A 89 30.15 -22.33 15.32
N VAL A 90 29.46 -21.38 15.94
CA VAL A 90 28.85 -21.48 17.27
C VAL A 90 27.39 -21.07 17.18
N TYR A 91 26.51 -21.92 17.72
CA TYR A 91 25.12 -21.55 17.95
C TYR A 91 24.92 -21.30 19.44
N ASP A 92 24.60 -20.05 19.78
CA ASP A 92 24.39 -19.63 21.16
C ASP A 92 23.29 -18.56 21.21
N ALA A 93 22.49 -18.55 22.28
CA ALA A 93 21.41 -17.58 22.49
C ALA A 93 20.51 -17.33 21.24
N ASN A 94 20.15 -18.40 20.53
CA ASN A 94 19.33 -18.36 19.32
C ASN A 94 19.95 -17.57 18.14
N SER A 95 21.27 -17.54 18.06
CA SER A 95 22.02 -16.88 16.99
C SER A 95 23.26 -17.69 16.59
N TRP A 96 23.63 -17.61 15.32
CA TRP A 96 24.89 -18.18 14.83
C TRP A 96 26.01 -17.13 14.91
N TYR A 97 27.19 -17.58 15.30
CA TYR A 97 28.43 -16.82 15.36
C TYR A 97 29.52 -17.62 14.66
N TYR A 98 30.57 -16.93 14.20
CA TYR A 98 31.73 -17.58 13.61
C TYR A 98 33.01 -17.14 14.29
N LEU A 99 33.80 -18.09 14.78
CA LEU A 99 35.10 -17.89 15.39
C LEU A 99 36.15 -18.19 14.32
N ARG A 100 36.99 -17.19 14.01
CA ARG A 100 38.06 -17.30 13.01
C ARG A 100 39.12 -18.31 13.47
N GLU A 101 40.09 -18.61 12.60
CA GLU A 101 41.19 -19.53 12.94
C GLU A 101 42.02 -19.07 14.14
N ASP A 102 42.13 -17.75 14.36
CA ASP A 102 42.78 -17.16 15.56
C ASP A 102 41.87 -17.16 16.80
N GLY A 103 40.69 -17.79 16.72
CA GLY A 103 39.68 -17.85 17.77
C GLY A 103 38.80 -16.61 17.90
N SER A 104 39.10 -15.52 17.18
CA SER A 104 38.36 -14.28 17.33
C SER A 104 37.01 -14.31 16.59
N MET A 105 35.97 -13.76 17.22
CA MET A 105 34.62 -13.70 16.68
C MET A 105 34.53 -12.76 15.48
N ALA A 106 33.92 -13.24 14.40
CA ALA A 106 33.66 -12.46 13.21
C ALA A 106 32.60 -11.37 13.45
N ARG A 107 32.79 -10.24 12.75
CA ARG A 107 31.86 -9.12 12.62
C ARG A 107 31.92 -8.64 11.16
N GLY A 108 30.83 -8.04 10.69
CA GLY A 108 30.71 -7.55 9.32
C GLY A 108 30.72 -8.68 8.30
N TRP A 109 31.17 -8.35 7.08
CA TRP A 109 31.22 -9.27 5.95
C TRP A 109 32.31 -10.34 6.12
N LEU A 110 31.96 -11.59 5.82
CA LEU A 110 32.89 -12.72 5.83
C LEU A 110 32.57 -13.68 4.69
N GLN A 111 33.59 -14.12 3.95
CA GLN A 111 33.44 -15.15 2.92
C GLN A 111 33.94 -16.49 3.44
N LEU A 112 33.10 -17.53 3.39
CA LEU A 112 33.42 -18.90 3.79
C LEU A 112 32.90 -19.87 2.74
N GLY A 113 33.74 -20.80 2.28
CA GLY A 113 33.32 -21.83 1.33
C GLY A 113 32.72 -21.29 0.02
N GLY A 114 33.09 -20.07 -0.39
CA GLY A 114 32.53 -19.40 -1.57
C GLY A 114 31.27 -18.57 -1.31
N HIS A 115 30.68 -18.64 -0.12
CA HIS A 115 29.48 -17.89 0.26
C HIS A 115 29.83 -16.68 1.12
N TRP A 116 29.08 -15.59 0.94
CA TRP A 116 29.18 -14.40 1.78
C TRP A 116 28.16 -14.45 2.91
N TYR A 117 28.62 -14.06 4.09
CA TYR A 117 27.84 -13.92 5.32
C TYR A 117 28.03 -12.51 5.86
N LEU A 118 27.04 -12.03 6.61
CA LEU A 118 27.10 -10.77 7.32
C LEU A 118 26.83 -11.01 8.80
N PHE A 119 27.70 -10.48 9.66
CA PHE A 119 27.55 -10.52 11.11
C PHE A 119 27.37 -9.10 11.63
N ASN A 120 26.41 -8.88 12.53
CA ASN A 120 26.19 -7.56 13.12
C ASN A 120 27.30 -7.18 14.13
N ALA A 121 27.15 -6.04 14.80
CA ALA A 121 28.11 -5.57 15.80
C ALA A 121 28.27 -6.52 17.01
N SER A 122 27.24 -7.30 17.37
CA SER A 122 27.34 -8.32 18.41
C SER A 122 27.95 -9.64 17.91
N GLY A 123 28.25 -9.75 16.61
CA GLY A 123 28.76 -10.96 15.97
C GLY A 123 27.68 -11.98 15.61
N ALA A 124 26.40 -11.64 15.76
CA ALA A 124 25.31 -12.51 15.35
C ALA A 124 25.13 -12.46 13.83
N MET A 125 25.09 -13.63 13.21
CA MET A 125 24.87 -13.81 11.77
C MET A 125 23.50 -13.25 11.38
N GLN A 126 23.45 -12.50 10.29
CA GLN A 126 22.25 -11.92 9.75
C GLN A 126 21.57 -12.88 8.76
N THR A 127 20.23 -12.88 8.77
CA THR A 127 19.37 -13.59 7.82
C THR A 127 18.24 -12.65 7.36
N GLY A 128 17.59 -12.98 6.25
CA GLY A 128 16.53 -12.17 5.66
C GLY A 128 17.02 -10.86 5.04
N TRP A 129 16.14 -9.86 5.03
CA TRP A 129 16.40 -8.53 4.49
C TRP A 129 17.31 -7.71 5.41
N VAL A 130 18.43 -7.21 4.87
CA VAL A 130 19.40 -6.39 5.62
C VAL A 130 19.76 -5.15 4.81
N SER A 131 19.82 -3.98 5.46
CA SER A 131 20.27 -2.74 4.83
C SER A 131 21.59 -2.28 5.44
N GLU A 132 22.62 -2.13 4.60
CA GLU A 132 23.94 -1.61 4.98
C GLU A 132 24.21 -0.34 4.17
N SER A 133 24.36 0.80 4.87
CA SER A 133 24.61 2.11 4.23
C SER A 133 23.62 2.49 3.12
N GLY A 134 22.35 2.08 3.27
CA GLY A 134 21.27 2.36 2.30
C GLY A 134 21.20 1.37 1.13
N VAL A 135 22.08 0.37 1.07
CA VAL A 135 22.02 -0.72 0.09
C VAL A 135 21.37 -1.93 0.73
N TRP A 136 20.39 -2.53 0.05
CA TRP A 136 19.68 -3.72 0.53
C TRP A 136 20.32 -5.00 0.02
N PHE A 137 20.39 -5.99 0.91
CA PHE A 137 20.85 -7.36 0.69
C PHE A 137 19.79 -8.32 1.23
N TYR A 138 19.83 -9.56 0.73
CA TYR A 138 19.01 -10.64 1.26
C TYR A 138 19.90 -11.82 1.62
N PHE A 139 19.74 -12.37 2.82
CA PHE A 139 20.46 -13.54 3.31
C PHE A 139 19.47 -14.68 3.54
N HIS A 140 19.81 -15.88 3.07
CA HIS A 140 19.04 -17.08 3.34
C HIS A 140 19.11 -17.45 4.84
N GLN A 141 18.28 -18.40 5.26
CA GLN A 141 18.23 -18.84 6.67
C GLN A 141 19.52 -19.51 7.13
N ASP A 142 20.31 -20.06 6.20
CA ASP A 142 21.66 -20.57 6.42
C ASP A 142 22.74 -19.47 6.42
N GLY A 143 22.34 -18.20 6.26
CA GLY A 143 23.20 -17.03 6.27
C GLY A 143 23.87 -16.72 4.93
N PHE A 144 23.53 -17.43 3.85
CA PHE A 144 24.17 -17.19 2.56
C PHE A 144 23.56 -15.95 1.90
N MET A 145 24.40 -15.03 1.45
CA MET A 145 23.97 -13.89 0.66
C MET A 145 23.34 -14.34 -0.67
N HIS A 146 22.13 -13.86 -0.96
CA HIS A 146 21.41 -14.13 -2.18
C HIS A 146 21.91 -13.25 -3.33
N THR A 147 21.91 -13.81 -4.54
CA THR A 147 22.19 -13.08 -5.79
C THR A 147 21.21 -13.55 -6.87
N GLY A 148 20.94 -12.70 -7.86
CA GLY A 148 19.98 -12.97 -8.92
C GLY A 148 18.54 -12.70 -8.50
N TRP A 149 17.61 -13.43 -9.11
CA TRP A 149 16.17 -13.23 -8.91
C TRP A 149 15.68 -13.85 -7.60
N LEU A 150 14.97 -13.03 -6.80
CA LEU A 150 14.30 -13.45 -5.58
C LEU A 150 12.79 -13.22 -5.71
N GLU A 151 11.98 -14.23 -5.41
CA GLU A 151 10.55 -14.03 -5.12
C GLU A 151 10.33 -14.04 -3.61
N ASP A 152 9.78 -12.96 -3.07
CA ASP A 152 9.44 -12.83 -1.66
C ASP A 152 8.11 -12.08 -1.51
N GLY A 153 7.17 -12.67 -0.78
CA GLY A 153 5.82 -12.10 -0.59
C GLY A 153 5.05 -11.84 -1.90
N GLY A 154 5.26 -12.64 -2.94
CA GLY A 154 4.64 -12.48 -4.27
C GLY A 154 5.21 -11.34 -5.11
N LYS A 155 6.29 -10.70 -4.65
CA LYS A 155 7.05 -9.67 -5.38
C LYS A 155 8.36 -10.27 -5.86
N TRP A 156 8.83 -9.79 -7.00
CA TRP A 156 10.11 -10.21 -7.57
C TRP A 156 11.14 -9.12 -7.35
N TYR A 157 12.35 -9.49 -6.95
CA TYR A 157 13.49 -8.59 -6.74
C TYR A 157 14.66 -9.13 -7.53
N TYR A 158 15.64 -8.27 -7.81
CA TYR A 158 16.89 -8.71 -8.41
C TYR A 158 18.08 -8.18 -7.62
N PHE A 159 18.98 -9.08 -7.27
CA PHE A 159 20.24 -8.78 -6.61
C PHE A 159 21.39 -8.97 -7.59
N THR A 160 22.28 -7.99 -7.67
CA THR A 160 23.51 -8.10 -8.46
C THR A 160 24.39 -9.25 -7.95
N ASN A 161 25.43 -9.61 -8.69
CA ASN A 161 26.44 -10.58 -8.22
C ASN A 161 27.17 -10.12 -6.95
N GLY A 162 27.18 -8.82 -6.66
CA GLY A 162 27.70 -8.27 -5.40
C GLY A 162 26.68 -8.29 -4.26
N GLY A 163 25.47 -8.82 -4.48
CA GLY A 163 24.40 -8.88 -3.48
C GLY A 163 23.59 -7.60 -3.33
N ASN A 164 23.89 -6.54 -4.07
CA ASN A 164 23.12 -5.29 -4.01
C ASN A 164 21.77 -5.50 -4.70
N MET A 165 20.67 -5.19 -4.01
CA MET A 165 19.34 -5.12 -4.62
C MET A 165 19.28 -3.98 -5.65
N LEU A 166 18.73 -4.28 -6.84
CA LEU A 166 18.52 -3.28 -7.88
C LEU A 166 17.27 -2.45 -7.62
N THR A 167 17.35 -1.17 -8.02
CA THR A 167 16.24 -0.20 -8.07
C THR A 167 16.35 0.60 -9.37
N GLY A 168 15.24 1.00 -9.98
CA GLY A 168 15.23 1.70 -11.27
C GLY A 168 15.35 0.77 -12.48
N LYS A 169 15.70 1.31 -13.64
CA LYS A 169 15.76 0.59 -14.92
C LYS A 169 17.11 -0.10 -15.12
N HIS A 170 17.09 -1.40 -15.40
CA HIS A 170 18.28 -2.21 -15.63
C HIS A 170 18.08 -3.25 -16.72
N ALA A 171 19.11 -3.50 -17.53
CA ALA A 171 19.13 -4.62 -18.47
C ALA A 171 19.71 -5.87 -17.79
N ILE A 172 18.95 -6.97 -17.79
CA ILE A 172 19.33 -8.27 -17.24
C ILE A 172 19.17 -9.29 -18.37
N ASN A 173 20.28 -9.92 -18.78
CA ASN A 173 20.31 -10.88 -19.90
C ASN A 173 19.70 -10.33 -21.21
N GLY A 174 19.88 -9.03 -21.48
CA GLY A 174 19.38 -8.36 -22.69
C GLY A 174 17.91 -7.90 -22.61
N VAL A 175 17.21 -8.16 -21.51
CA VAL A 175 15.85 -7.67 -21.25
C VAL A 175 15.90 -6.52 -20.25
N VAL A 176 15.21 -5.41 -20.56
CA VAL A 176 15.11 -4.26 -19.65
C VAL A 176 13.98 -4.49 -18.65
N TYR A 177 14.32 -4.45 -17.38
CA TYR A 177 13.42 -4.51 -16.24
C TYR A 177 13.44 -3.18 -15.50
N GLU A 178 12.34 -2.84 -14.85
CA GLU A 178 12.26 -1.68 -13.97
C GLU A 178 11.86 -2.14 -12.58
N PHE A 179 12.65 -1.75 -11.59
CA PHE A 179 12.43 -2.06 -10.19
C PHE A 179 12.04 -0.78 -9.46
N SER A 180 11.09 -0.85 -8.54
CA SER A 180 10.71 0.27 -7.68
C SER A 180 11.85 0.66 -6.72
N ILE A 181 11.65 1.74 -5.94
CA ILE A 181 12.63 2.19 -4.93
C ILE A 181 12.82 1.18 -3.78
N ASN A 182 11.85 0.30 -3.54
CA ASN A 182 11.96 -0.82 -2.62
C ASN A 182 12.39 -2.13 -3.33
N GLY A 183 12.82 -2.05 -4.60
CA GLY A 183 13.42 -3.13 -5.38
C GLY A 183 12.45 -4.14 -5.99
N ALA A 184 11.14 -3.95 -5.85
CA ALA A 184 10.15 -4.83 -6.45
C ALA A 184 10.06 -4.61 -7.97
N LEU A 185 9.98 -5.69 -8.73
CA LEU A 185 9.88 -5.70 -10.18
C LEU A 185 8.52 -5.16 -10.65
N ASN A 186 8.55 -4.20 -11.56
CA ASN A 186 7.39 -3.70 -12.27
C ASN A 186 6.99 -4.69 -13.38
N LYS A 187 5.76 -5.24 -13.30
CA LYS A 187 5.23 -6.21 -14.28
C LYS A 187 4.32 -5.59 -15.36
N GLY A 188 4.27 -4.26 -15.48
CA GLY A 188 3.32 -3.57 -16.36
C GLY A 188 1.87 -3.63 -15.83
N SER A 189 0.88 -3.50 -16.71
CA SER A 189 -0.54 -3.64 -16.36
C SER A 189 -0.99 -5.09 -16.35
N VAL A 190 -1.68 -5.51 -15.30
CA VAL A 190 -2.38 -6.79 -15.22
C VAL A 190 -3.83 -6.59 -15.67
N THR A 191 -4.25 -7.26 -16.73
CA THR A 191 -5.63 -7.17 -17.25
C THR A 191 -6.35 -8.49 -17.10
N THR A 192 -7.50 -8.47 -16.44
CA THR A 192 -8.49 -9.55 -16.42
C THR A 192 -9.71 -9.17 -17.25
N SER A 193 -10.66 -10.10 -17.39
CA SER A 193 -11.93 -9.80 -18.05
C SER A 193 -13.09 -10.50 -17.36
N THR A 194 -14.20 -9.76 -17.19
CA THR A 194 -15.46 -10.28 -16.70
C THR A 194 -16.45 -10.44 -17.85
N THR A 195 -16.93 -11.68 -18.06
CA THR A 195 -17.89 -11.99 -19.12
C THR A 195 -19.32 -11.86 -18.62
N TYR A 196 -20.13 -11.05 -19.32
CA TYR A 196 -21.56 -10.91 -19.08
C TYR A 196 -22.34 -11.67 -20.16
N SER A 197 -23.44 -12.32 -19.75
CA SER A 197 -24.24 -13.17 -20.64
C SER A 197 -25.10 -12.40 -21.66
N MET A 198 -25.17 -11.08 -21.54
CA MET A 198 -25.93 -10.20 -22.43
C MET A 198 -25.10 -9.71 -23.61
N THR A 199 -25.77 -9.32 -24.69
CA THR A 199 -25.12 -8.65 -25.82
C THR A 199 -24.92 -7.15 -25.54
N VAL A 200 -24.06 -6.50 -26.31
CA VAL A 200 -23.93 -5.02 -26.26
C VAL A 200 -25.27 -4.34 -26.58
N GLN A 201 -26.07 -4.91 -27.49
CA GLN A 201 -27.38 -4.34 -27.84
C GLN A 201 -28.39 -4.43 -26.70
N ASP A 202 -28.41 -5.54 -25.96
CA ASP A 202 -29.26 -5.68 -24.77
C ASP A 202 -28.88 -4.65 -23.71
N MET A 203 -27.59 -4.42 -23.52
CA MET A 203 -27.07 -3.42 -22.60
C MET A 203 -27.53 -2.02 -23.02
N ILE A 204 -27.38 -1.63 -24.29
CA ILE A 204 -27.86 -0.34 -24.83
C ILE A 204 -29.35 -0.18 -24.58
N ASN A 205 -30.16 -1.21 -24.87
CA ASN A 205 -31.62 -1.16 -24.68
C ASN A 205 -31.99 -0.90 -23.20
N LYS A 206 -31.29 -1.55 -22.25
CA LYS A 206 -31.49 -1.34 -20.81
C LYS A 206 -31.06 0.06 -20.37
N GLN A 207 -29.97 0.58 -20.92
CA GLN A 207 -29.53 1.95 -20.63
C GLN A 207 -30.52 2.98 -21.16
N MET A 208 -31.06 2.78 -22.37
CA MET A 208 -32.02 3.71 -22.96
C MET A 208 -33.34 3.78 -22.18
N SER A 209 -33.74 2.73 -21.45
CA SER A 209 -34.95 2.76 -20.62
C SER A 209 -34.84 3.65 -19.38
N VAL A 210 -33.64 4.10 -19.01
CA VAL A 210 -33.42 4.99 -17.84
C VAL A 210 -33.04 6.42 -18.23
N LEU A 211 -33.34 6.81 -19.46
CA LEU A 211 -33.20 8.19 -19.97
C LEU A 211 -31.80 8.80 -19.73
N PRO A 212 -30.74 8.14 -20.24
CA PRO A 212 -29.36 8.55 -19.99
C PRO A 212 -29.11 9.94 -20.58
N LYS A 213 -28.19 10.69 -19.99
CA LYS A 213 -27.94 12.11 -20.31
C LYS A 213 -26.62 12.31 -21.02
N THR A 214 -26.51 13.39 -21.78
CA THR A 214 -25.28 13.83 -22.46
C THR A 214 -25.26 15.35 -22.61
N ASP A 215 -24.07 15.92 -22.57
CA ASP A 215 -23.79 17.34 -22.82
C ASP A 215 -23.31 17.61 -24.25
N LYS A 216 -23.17 16.57 -25.08
CA LYS A 216 -22.68 16.65 -26.47
C LYS A 216 -23.43 17.68 -27.32
N TYR A 217 -24.73 17.81 -27.08
CA TYR A 217 -25.64 18.65 -27.86
C TYR A 217 -25.91 19.99 -27.19
N ARG A 218 -25.21 20.39 -26.11
CA ARG A 218 -25.54 21.58 -25.29
C ARG A 218 -25.70 22.91 -26.07
N LYS A 219 -25.14 23.01 -27.28
CA LYS A 219 -25.21 24.20 -28.14
C LYS A 219 -26.29 24.13 -29.22
N ASP A 220 -26.91 22.96 -29.43
CA ASP A 220 -27.90 22.79 -30.50
C ASP A 220 -29.21 23.46 -30.10
N LYS A 221 -29.97 23.93 -31.09
CA LYS A 221 -31.26 24.56 -30.85
C LYS A 221 -32.28 23.60 -30.23
N THR A 222 -33.18 24.15 -29.43
CA THR A 222 -34.24 23.40 -28.76
C THR A 222 -35.57 24.12 -28.88
N TYR A 223 -36.65 23.34 -28.99
CA TYR A 223 -37.96 23.87 -29.29
C TYR A 223 -39.03 23.28 -28.37
N VAL A 224 -40.03 24.09 -28.06
CA VAL A 224 -41.25 23.68 -27.35
C VAL A 224 -42.48 24.17 -28.12
N HIS A 225 -43.58 23.45 -28.00
CA HIS A 225 -44.83 23.84 -28.64
C HIS A 225 -45.44 25.05 -27.89
N SER A 226 -45.80 26.11 -28.63
CA SER A 226 -46.20 27.39 -28.04
C SER A 226 -47.50 27.32 -27.22
N ALA A 227 -48.39 26.36 -27.52
CA ALA A 227 -49.64 26.16 -26.78
C ALA A 227 -49.46 25.84 -25.29
N TYR A 228 -48.26 25.43 -24.87
CA TYR A 228 -47.95 25.09 -23.48
C TYR A 228 -47.06 26.13 -22.78
N ILE A 229 -46.92 27.31 -23.40
CA ILE A 229 -46.12 28.41 -22.88
C ILE A 229 -47.03 29.63 -22.73
N GLN A 230 -47.21 30.07 -21.49
CA GLN A 230 -47.83 31.35 -21.19
C GLN A 230 -46.74 32.42 -21.22
N LEU A 231 -46.76 33.31 -22.21
CA LEU A 231 -45.82 34.43 -22.27
C LEU A 231 -46.04 35.41 -21.12
N ASP A 232 -44.95 35.97 -20.60
CA ASP A 232 -44.98 37.05 -19.63
C ASP A 232 -45.55 38.32 -20.30
N PRO A 233 -46.51 39.02 -19.67
CA PRO A 233 -47.19 40.17 -20.27
C PRO A 233 -46.29 41.41 -20.41
N VAL A 234 -45.17 41.47 -19.69
CA VAL A 234 -44.21 42.59 -19.70
C VAL A 234 -43.00 42.26 -20.56
N ASN A 235 -42.48 41.03 -20.49
CA ASN A 235 -41.33 40.57 -21.25
C ASN A 235 -41.69 39.37 -22.15
N PRO A 236 -42.03 39.58 -23.44
CA PRO A 236 -42.42 38.50 -24.34
C PRO A 236 -41.27 37.53 -24.70
N LEU A 237 -40.04 37.81 -24.28
CA LEU A 237 -38.92 36.88 -24.37
C LEU A 237 -38.88 35.87 -23.23
N VAL A 238 -39.84 35.93 -22.30
CA VAL A 238 -39.96 34.98 -21.18
C VAL A 238 -41.33 34.33 -21.23
N GLY A 239 -41.36 33.02 -21.00
CA GLY A 239 -42.60 32.25 -20.89
C GLY A 239 -42.58 31.29 -19.72
N THR A 240 -43.76 31.05 -19.13
CA THR A 240 -43.98 30.05 -18.09
C THR A 240 -44.62 28.82 -18.69
N VAL A 241 -44.06 27.65 -18.39
CA VAL A 241 -44.59 26.35 -18.81
C VAL A 241 -45.91 26.07 -18.09
N THR A 242 -46.94 25.64 -18.83
CA THR A 242 -48.29 25.42 -18.28
C THR A 242 -48.66 23.94 -18.09
N THR A 243 -47.76 23.01 -18.40
CA THR A 243 -48.01 21.56 -18.32
C THR A 243 -46.80 20.78 -17.80
N SER A 244 -47.05 19.60 -17.20
CA SER A 244 -46.02 18.67 -16.73
C SER A 244 -46.29 17.25 -17.28
N PRO A 245 -45.35 16.62 -17.99
CA PRO A 245 -44.13 17.19 -18.58
C PRO A 245 -44.41 17.91 -19.92
N LEU A 246 -43.70 18.99 -20.18
CA LEU A 246 -43.58 19.58 -21.53
C LEU A 246 -42.34 19.02 -22.23
N ASN A 247 -42.52 18.41 -23.40
CA ASN A 247 -41.41 17.90 -24.21
C ASN A 247 -40.61 19.04 -24.84
N VAL A 248 -39.29 19.01 -24.65
CA VAL A 248 -38.33 19.84 -25.38
C VAL A 248 -37.76 19.01 -26.52
N ARG A 249 -37.78 19.55 -27.75
CA ARG A 249 -37.41 18.81 -28.98
C ARG A 249 -36.23 19.44 -29.71
N GLU A 250 -35.53 18.65 -30.51
CA GLU A 250 -34.42 19.11 -31.36
C GLU A 250 -34.88 19.82 -32.66
N GLY A 251 -36.19 19.85 -32.92
CA GLY A 251 -36.78 20.57 -34.05
C GLY A 251 -38.22 21.01 -33.75
N ASN A 252 -38.77 21.86 -34.61
CA ASN A 252 -40.07 22.52 -34.45
C ASN A 252 -41.26 21.69 -35.00
N SER A 253 -41.30 20.41 -34.66
CA SER A 253 -42.43 19.52 -34.98
C SER A 253 -42.53 18.36 -33.98
N GLU A 254 -43.73 17.80 -33.83
CA GLU A 254 -43.97 16.67 -32.92
C GLU A 254 -43.20 15.40 -33.29
N GLY A 255 -42.74 15.28 -34.54
CA GLY A 255 -41.95 14.15 -35.03
C GLY A 255 -40.47 14.21 -34.64
N HIS A 256 -39.97 15.37 -34.21
CA HIS A 256 -38.57 15.49 -33.77
C HIS A 256 -38.35 14.85 -32.41
N ARG A 257 -37.16 14.29 -32.21
CA ARG A 257 -36.77 13.61 -30.97
C ARG A 257 -36.89 14.55 -29.77
N VAL A 258 -37.40 14.00 -28.67
CA VAL A 258 -37.42 14.67 -27.37
C VAL A 258 -36.01 14.64 -26.78
N VAL A 259 -35.50 15.80 -26.39
CA VAL A 259 -34.16 15.99 -25.81
C VAL A 259 -34.19 16.28 -24.31
N GLY A 260 -35.36 16.56 -23.77
CA GLY A 260 -35.55 16.87 -22.36
C GLY A 260 -37.02 17.16 -22.08
N THR A 261 -37.34 17.44 -20.82
CA THR A 261 -38.67 17.84 -20.39
C THR A 261 -38.58 19.01 -19.44
N LEU A 262 -39.61 19.85 -19.44
CA LEU A 262 -39.85 20.90 -18.46
C LEU A 262 -41.12 20.57 -17.66
N ASN A 263 -41.25 21.17 -16.49
CA ASN A 263 -42.42 21.05 -15.63
C ASN A 263 -43.24 22.34 -15.65
N ALA A 264 -44.53 22.23 -15.35
CA ALA A 264 -45.41 23.37 -15.13
C ALA A 264 -44.82 24.29 -14.05
N GLY A 265 -44.78 25.59 -14.36
CA GLY A 265 -44.15 26.61 -13.53
C GLY A 265 -42.70 26.92 -13.93
N ASP A 266 -42.01 26.06 -14.68
CA ASP A 266 -40.67 26.37 -15.20
C ASP A 266 -40.72 27.60 -16.10
N THR A 267 -39.73 28.47 -15.99
CA THR A 267 -39.57 29.64 -16.87
C THR A 267 -38.58 29.34 -17.99
N VAL A 268 -38.89 29.76 -19.21
CA VAL A 268 -38.01 29.63 -20.37
C VAL A 268 -37.78 30.98 -21.05
N GLU A 269 -36.59 31.16 -21.58
CA GLU A 269 -36.25 32.27 -22.47
C GLU A 269 -36.63 31.89 -23.92
N ILE A 270 -37.42 32.74 -24.58
CA ILE A 270 -37.86 32.61 -25.96
C ILE A 270 -36.85 33.32 -26.87
N LEU A 271 -36.16 32.54 -27.69
CA LEU A 271 -35.12 33.02 -28.61
C LEU A 271 -35.71 33.37 -29.98
N SER A 272 -36.69 32.60 -30.45
CA SER A 272 -37.38 32.87 -31.71
C SER A 272 -38.77 32.24 -31.77
N VAL A 273 -39.64 32.79 -32.62
CA VAL A 273 -41.00 32.29 -32.86
C VAL A 273 -41.09 31.69 -34.27
N LEU A 274 -41.53 30.43 -34.34
CA LEU A 274 -41.55 29.62 -35.56
C LEU A 274 -42.92 28.96 -35.72
N GLY A 275 -43.93 29.76 -36.08
CA GLY A 275 -45.31 29.29 -36.13
C GLY A 275 -45.81 28.91 -34.73
N ASN A 276 -46.25 27.65 -34.57
CA ASN A 276 -46.73 27.12 -33.29
C ASN A 276 -45.60 26.60 -32.36
N TRP A 277 -44.36 27.03 -32.59
CA TRP A 277 -43.19 26.60 -31.84
C TRP A 277 -42.36 27.79 -31.40
N TYR A 278 -41.78 27.66 -30.21
CA TYR A 278 -40.77 28.58 -29.71
C TYR A 278 -39.42 27.90 -29.68
N GLU A 279 -38.39 28.53 -30.24
CA GLU A 279 -37.00 28.22 -29.93
C GLU A 279 -36.70 28.75 -28.54
N ILE A 280 -36.15 27.91 -27.67
CA ILE A 280 -35.87 28.28 -26.28
C ILE A 280 -34.41 28.06 -25.90
N SER A 281 -33.96 28.82 -24.91
CA SER A 281 -32.77 28.46 -24.14
C SER A 281 -33.10 27.27 -23.24
N PHE A 282 -32.31 26.19 -23.34
CA PHE A 282 -32.51 24.97 -22.55
C PHE A 282 -31.19 24.52 -21.93
N ASN A 283 -31.27 23.73 -20.85
CA ASN A 283 -30.10 23.31 -20.10
C ASN A 283 -29.11 22.48 -20.95
N ALA A 284 -27.87 22.38 -20.47
CA ALA A 284 -26.79 21.71 -21.20
C ALA A 284 -26.99 20.17 -21.31
N TRP A 285 -27.78 19.56 -20.43
CA TRP A 285 -27.91 18.10 -20.28
C TRP A 285 -29.15 17.55 -20.98
N ARG A 286 -28.92 16.78 -22.05
CA ARG A 286 -29.99 16.28 -22.91
C ARG A 286 -30.10 14.77 -22.84
N TYR A 287 -31.26 14.21 -23.15
CA TYR A 287 -31.39 12.77 -23.37
C TYR A 287 -30.41 12.34 -24.48
N ALA A 288 -29.61 11.34 -24.18
CA ALA A 288 -28.63 10.77 -25.11
C ALA A 288 -29.32 10.01 -26.24
N LYS A 289 -28.64 9.88 -27.38
CA LYS A 289 -29.09 9.00 -28.45
C LYS A 289 -28.54 7.58 -28.24
N PRO A 290 -29.20 6.53 -28.76
CA PRO A 290 -28.71 5.15 -28.66
C PRO A 290 -27.27 4.98 -29.17
N GLU A 291 -26.89 5.67 -30.24
CA GLU A 291 -25.53 5.66 -30.80
C GLU A 291 -24.48 6.29 -29.89
N ASP A 292 -24.85 7.32 -29.12
CA ASP A 292 -23.96 7.91 -28.13
C ASP A 292 -23.74 6.94 -26.95
N VAL A 293 -24.81 6.27 -26.51
CA VAL A 293 -24.73 5.22 -25.48
C VAL A 293 -23.89 4.04 -25.97
N ALA A 294 -24.11 3.61 -27.22
CA ALA A 294 -23.38 2.49 -27.84
C ALA A 294 -21.86 2.73 -27.85
N TYR A 295 -21.44 3.98 -28.07
CA TYR A 295 -20.03 4.34 -28.02
C TYR A 295 -19.41 4.05 -26.65
N TYR A 296 -20.05 4.48 -25.56
CA TYR A 296 -19.48 4.34 -24.22
C TYR A 296 -19.69 2.97 -23.57
N VAL A 297 -20.75 2.26 -23.96
CA VAL A 297 -21.01 0.89 -23.47
C VAL A 297 -20.06 -0.13 -24.12
N ASN A 298 -19.58 0.10 -25.34
CA ASN A 298 -18.73 -0.88 -26.01
C ASN A 298 -17.26 -0.76 -25.55
N PRO A 299 -16.72 -1.75 -24.81
CA PRO A 299 -15.37 -1.66 -24.25
C PRO A 299 -14.27 -1.65 -25.32
N ARG A 300 -14.58 -2.19 -26.51
CA ARG A 300 -13.66 -2.23 -27.66
C ARG A 300 -13.39 -0.87 -28.28
N ASN A 301 -14.16 0.16 -27.92
CA ASN A 301 -13.93 1.53 -28.38
C ASN A 301 -12.78 2.23 -27.64
N PHE A 302 -12.24 1.62 -26.58
CA PHE A 302 -11.21 2.20 -25.73
C PHE A 302 -9.90 1.42 -25.87
N SER A 303 -8.90 2.05 -26.48
CA SER A 303 -7.58 1.46 -26.66
C SER A 303 -6.85 1.34 -25.31
N VAL A 304 -6.05 0.28 -25.12
CA VAL A 304 -5.23 0.08 -23.91
C VAL A 304 -4.30 1.26 -23.59
N ASP A 305 -3.88 1.99 -24.62
CA ASP A 305 -2.98 3.15 -24.49
C ASP A 305 -3.73 4.47 -24.23
N SER A 306 -5.06 4.45 -24.24
CA SER A 306 -5.89 5.64 -24.04
C SER A 306 -6.11 5.94 -22.55
N ALA A 307 -6.33 7.21 -22.21
CA ALA A 307 -6.70 7.58 -20.84
C ALA A 307 -8.06 6.98 -20.46
N GLU A 308 -8.96 6.90 -21.43
CA GLU A 308 -10.28 6.29 -21.34
C GLU A 308 -10.21 4.83 -20.85
N TYR A 309 -9.12 4.10 -21.11
CA TYR A 309 -8.95 2.73 -20.64
C TYR A 309 -8.92 2.60 -19.11
N TYR A 310 -8.54 3.65 -18.39
CA TYR A 310 -8.54 3.67 -16.93
C TYR A 310 -9.95 3.58 -16.34
N GLN A 311 -11.01 3.64 -17.16
CA GLN A 311 -12.36 3.35 -16.68
C GLN A 311 -12.53 1.89 -16.25
N PHE A 312 -11.62 1.01 -16.72
CA PHE A 312 -11.55 -0.40 -16.36
C PHE A 312 -10.59 -0.69 -15.20
N LEU A 313 -9.97 0.34 -14.61
CA LEU A 313 -9.05 0.17 -13.49
C LEU A 313 -9.82 -0.39 -12.29
N LEU A 314 -9.30 -1.46 -11.68
CA LEU A 314 -9.82 -2.03 -10.44
C LEU A 314 -9.59 -1.04 -9.29
N LEU A 315 -10.69 -0.48 -8.81
CA LEU A 315 -10.72 0.51 -7.74
C LEU A 315 -10.48 -0.13 -6.37
N SER A 316 -10.52 -1.46 -6.24
CA SER A 316 -10.18 -2.19 -5.02
C SER A 316 -8.70 -2.49 -4.87
N LYS A 317 -7.87 -2.13 -5.85
CA LYS A 317 -6.41 -2.36 -5.81
C LYS A 317 -5.67 -1.07 -5.51
N ASN A 318 -5.05 -1.00 -4.34
CA ASN A 318 -4.17 0.10 -3.98
C ASN A 318 -2.88 0.11 -4.81
N THR A 319 -2.26 1.29 -4.93
CA THR A 319 -0.99 1.46 -5.65
C THR A 319 0.22 1.21 -4.76
N GLY A 320 0.05 1.40 -3.44
CA GLY A 320 1.12 1.32 -2.45
C GLY A 320 1.97 2.58 -2.37
N ALA A 321 1.50 3.71 -2.92
CA ALA A 321 2.19 4.98 -2.87
C ALA A 321 2.27 5.50 -1.43
N SER A 322 3.44 6.05 -1.05
CA SER A 322 3.62 6.64 0.28
C SER A 322 2.89 7.98 0.40
N ALA A 323 2.42 8.30 1.62
CA ALA A 323 1.80 9.59 1.89
C ALA A 323 2.75 10.77 1.56
N ASP A 324 4.05 10.63 1.83
CA ASP A 324 5.05 11.65 1.52
C ASP A 324 5.18 11.91 0.01
N GLU A 325 5.15 10.86 -0.81
CA GLU A 325 5.19 11.00 -2.26
C GLU A 325 3.91 11.66 -2.79
N LEU A 326 2.74 11.20 -2.33
CA LEU A 326 1.45 11.74 -2.72
C LEU A 326 1.30 13.22 -2.32
N ASN A 327 1.72 13.60 -1.12
CA ASN A 327 1.72 15.00 -0.70
C ASN A 327 2.60 15.85 -1.61
N ARG A 328 3.82 15.39 -1.89
CA ARG A 328 4.79 16.14 -2.68
C ARG A 328 4.41 16.27 -4.16
N LYS A 329 3.87 15.21 -4.76
CA LYS A 329 3.67 15.13 -6.21
C LYS A 329 2.24 15.37 -6.66
N VAL A 330 1.26 15.08 -5.80
CA VAL A 330 -0.16 15.08 -6.17
C VAL A 330 -0.95 16.17 -5.44
N LEU A 331 -0.81 16.26 -4.10
CA LEU A 331 -1.66 17.12 -3.27
C LEU A 331 -1.09 18.50 -2.98
N ALA A 332 0.18 18.76 -3.29
CA ALA A 332 0.79 20.07 -3.13
C ALA A 332 -0.04 21.18 -3.85
N GLY A 333 -0.41 22.21 -3.11
CA GLY A 333 -1.20 23.34 -3.59
C GLY A 333 -2.69 23.03 -3.86
N LYS A 334 -3.20 21.86 -3.45
CA LYS A 334 -4.60 21.44 -3.67
C LYS A 334 -5.55 21.90 -2.58
N GLY A 335 -5.43 23.18 -2.19
CA GLY A 335 -6.31 23.80 -1.21
C GLY A 335 -6.33 23.04 0.12
N ILE A 336 -7.52 22.77 0.64
CA ILE A 336 -7.65 22.01 1.90
C ILE A 336 -7.19 20.56 1.79
N LEU A 337 -6.90 20.03 0.59
CA LEU A 337 -6.37 18.66 0.45
C LEU A 337 -4.83 18.60 0.53
N ASP A 338 -4.15 19.74 0.51
CA ASP A 338 -2.69 19.81 0.69
C ASP A 338 -2.29 19.19 2.04
N GLY A 339 -1.22 18.40 2.05
CA GLY A 339 -0.68 17.72 3.23
C GLY A 339 -1.48 16.52 3.74
N ARG A 340 -2.62 16.15 3.11
CA ARG A 340 -3.56 15.14 3.64
C ARG A 340 -3.47 13.75 3.02
N ALA A 341 -2.40 13.45 2.30
CA ALA A 341 -2.21 12.12 1.72
C ALA A 341 -2.33 10.98 2.74
N GLN A 342 -1.92 11.20 3.99
CA GLN A 342 -2.02 10.17 5.04
C GLN A 342 -3.47 9.72 5.27
N ALA A 343 -4.45 10.63 5.21
CA ALA A 343 -5.86 10.28 5.37
C ALA A 343 -6.38 9.46 4.17
N PHE A 344 -5.93 9.78 2.96
CA PHE A 344 -6.25 8.99 1.75
C PHE A 344 -5.63 7.59 1.79
N VAL A 345 -4.38 7.47 2.25
CA VAL A 345 -3.72 6.17 2.42
C VAL A 345 -4.42 5.34 3.50
N GLU A 346 -4.77 5.95 4.64
CA GLU A 346 -5.53 5.26 5.70
C GLU A 346 -6.90 4.78 5.18
N ALA A 347 -7.64 5.66 4.51
CA ALA A 347 -8.93 5.33 3.90
C ALA A 347 -8.81 4.19 2.87
N SER A 348 -7.77 4.24 2.03
CA SER A 348 -7.45 3.22 1.04
C SER A 348 -7.23 1.85 1.67
N LEU A 349 -6.40 1.79 2.71
CA LEU A 349 -6.08 0.54 3.40
C LEU A 349 -7.29 -0.02 4.16
N LYS A 350 -8.06 0.84 4.81
CA LYS A 350 -9.21 0.45 5.63
C LYS A 350 -10.38 -0.05 4.80
N GLU A 351 -10.69 0.66 3.72
CA GLU A 351 -11.85 0.39 2.89
C GLU A 351 -11.49 -0.46 1.66
N ASN A 352 -10.22 -0.84 1.50
CA ASN A 352 -9.69 -1.56 0.34
C ASN A 352 -10.08 -0.86 -0.97
N ILE A 353 -9.70 0.42 -1.09
CA ILE A 353 -9.96 1.28 -2.26
C ILE A 353 -8.64 1.88 -2.73
N ASN A 354 -8.51 2.09 -4.02
CA ASN A 354 -7.39 2.76 -4.66
C ASN A 354 -7.29 4.23 -4.21
N GLU A 355 -6.18 4.57 -3.56
CA GLU A 355 -5.89 5.88 -3.02
C GLU A 355 -5.83 6.98 -4.09
N LEU A 356 -5.32 6.68 -5.30
CA LEU A 356 -5.28 7.65 -6.39
C LEU A 356 -6.67 7.93 -6.97
N TYR A 357 -7.55 6.93 -7.02
CA TYR A 357 -8.95 7.13 -7.36
C TYR A 357 -9.63 8.03 -6.32
N LEU A 358 -9.47 7.75 -5.02
CA LEU A 358 -10.04 8.61 -3.97
C LEU A 358 -9.54 10.05 -4.09
N ILE A 359 -8.22 10.25 -4.31
CA ILE A 359 -7.66 11.58 -4.50
C ILE A 359 -8.21 12.25 -5.76
N SER A 360 -8.23 11.55 -6.90
CA SER A 360 -8.76 12.09 -8.16
C SER A 360 -10.23 12.49 -8.02
N HIS A 361 -11.03 11.66 -7.35
CA HIS A 361 -12.44 11.91 -7.12
C HIS A 361 -12.63 13.12 -6.20
N ALA A 362 -11.92 13.18 -5.07
CA ALA A 362 -11.96 14.33 -4.17
C ALA A 362 -11.52 15.62 -4.86
N LEU A 363 -10.45 15.60 -5.65
CA LEU A 363 -9.98 16.76 -6.40
C LEU A 363 -11.03 17.27 -7.38
N LEU A 364 -11.78 16.38 -8.05
CA LEU A 364 -12.85 16.80 -8.95
C LEU A 364 -14.02 17.41 -8.17
N GLU A 365 -14.56 16.67 -7.20
CA GLU A 365 -15.76 17.06 -6.44
C GLU A 365 -15.55 18.36 -5.64
N THR A 366 -14.32 18.62 -5.22
CA THR A 366 -13.98 19.81 -4.42
C THR A 366 -13.38 20.94 -5.24
N GLY A 367 -13.19 20.79 -6.56
CA GLY A 367 -12.49 21.78 -7.37
C GLY A 367 -11.06 22.05 -6.85
N ASN A 368 -10.26 21.00 -6.67
CA ASN A 368 -8.93 21.03 -6.05
C ASN A 368 -8.93 21.55 -4.60
N GLY A 369 -9.89 21.11 -3.77
CA GLY A 369 -9.96 21.42 -2.34
C GLY A 369 -10.42 22.85 -2.04
N THR A 370 -11.23 23.45 -2.92
CA THR A 370 -11.66 24.86 -2.80
C THR A 370 -13.17 25.04 -2.68
N SER A 371 -13.96 23.99 -2.91
CA SER A 371 -15.41 24.04 -2.78
C SER A 371 -15.84 24.38 -1.37
N GLU A 372 -17.02 24.99 -1.24
CA GLU A 372 -17.59 25.39 0.05
C GLU A 372 -17.71 24.20 1.02
N LEU A 373 -18.29 23.09 0.57
CA LEU A 373 -18.39 21.84 1.34
C LEU A 373 -17.03 21.28 1.77
N SER A 374 -15.99 21.43 0.95
CA SER A 374 -14.65 20.94 1.30
C SER A 374 -13.95 21.81 2.33
N ARG A 375 -14.17 23.13 2.31
CA ARG A 375 -13.54 24.09 3.23
C ARG A 375 -14.19 24.14 4.62
N GLY A 376 -15.39 23.59 4.73
CA GLY A 376 -16.11 23.43 5.98
C GLY A 376 -17.33 24.33 6.07
N ILE A 377 -18.43 23.78 6.57
CA ILE A 377 -19.70 24.47 6.83
C ILE A 377 -20.04 24.34 8.31
N LEU A 378 -20.41 25.46 8.96
CA LEU A 378 -20.99 25.41 10.29
C LEU A 378 -22.42 24.89 10.17
N VAL A 379 -22.71 23.76 10.82
CA VAL A 379 -24.06 23.18 10.90
C VAL A 379 -24.55 23.33 12.32
N ASP A 380 -25.67 24.04 12.49
CA ASP A 380 -26.40 24.22 13.75
C ASP A 380 -27.85 23.70 13.66
N THR A 381 -28.30 23.26 12.48
CA THR A 381 -29.57 22.56 12.28
C THR A 381 -29.41 21.36 11.34
N VAL A 382 -30.14 20.27 11.59
CA VAL A 382 -30.24 19.08 10.73
C VAL A 382 -31.71 18.74 10.55
N ASP A 383 -32.19 18.58 9.30
CA ASP A 383 -33.60 18.32 8.98
C ASP A 383 -34.57 19.33 9.65
N GLY A 384 -34.13 20.58 9.83
CA GLY A 384 -34.90 21.65 10.47
C GLY A 384 -34.90 21.62 12.01
N ALA A 385 -34.22 20.67 12.65
CA ALA A 385 -34.07 20.59 14.10
C ALA A 385 -32.70 21.15 14.55
N PRO A 386 -32.62 21.93 15.64
CA PRO A 386 -31.36 22.45 16.16
C PRO A 386 -30.46 21.33 16.68
N VAL A 387 -29.15 21.44 16.41
CA VAL A 387 -28.10 20.53 16.88
C VAL A 387 -26.94 21.32 17.53
N GLU A 388 -26.01 20.64 18.17
CA GLU A 388 -24.78 21.28 18.66
C GLU A 388 -23.97 21.85 17.47
N PRO A 389 -23.67 23.16 17.43
CA PRO A 389 -23.00 23.75 16.27
C PRO A 389 -21.60 23.15 16.04
N LYS A 390 -21.37 22.57 14.85
CA LYS A 390 -20.05 22.02 14.46
C LYS A 390 -19.71 22.37 13.02
N VAL A 391 -18.43 22.63 12.76
CA VAL A 391 -17.92 22.71 11.39
C VAL A 391 -17.75 21.30 10.85
N VAL A 392 -18.34 21.04 9.68
CA VAL A 392 -18.33 19.74 9.00
C VAL A 392 -17.71 19.88 7.63
N TYR A 393 -17.15 18.79 7.12
CA TYR A 393 -16.46 18.76 5.83
C TYR A 393 -17.00 17.64 4.96
N ASN A 394 -17.05 17.85 3.64
CA ASN A 394 -17.45 16.82 2.68
C ASN A 394 -16.55 16.87 1.44
N MET A 395 -15.70 15.85 1.30
CA MET A 395 -14.63 15.82 0.29
C MET A 395 -15.03 15.16 -1.04
N PHE A 396 -16.23 14.59 -1.11
CA PHE A 396 -16.67 13.82 -2.28
C PHE A 396 -18.08 14.20 -2.74
N GLY A 397 -18.62 15.33 -2.27
CA GLY A 397 -19.97 15.78 -2.62
C GLY A 397 -21.08 14.81 -2.21
N ILE A 398 -20.85 13.95 -1.21
CA ILE A 398 -21.79 12.89 -0.85
C ILE A 398 -23.09 13.50 -0.32
N GLN A 399 -24.22 13.08 -0.90
CA GLN A 399 -25.57 13.61 -0.62
C GLN A 399 -25.77 15.11 -0.93
N ALA A 400 -24.89 15.74 -1.69
CA ALA A 400 -25.08 17.09 -2.21
C ALA A 400 -26.04 17.08 -3.42
N ARG A 401 -27.35 17.00 -3.16
CA ARG A 401 -28.39 16.89 -4.21
C ARG A 401 -28.70 18.24 -4.85
N ASP A 402 -29.00 18.25 -6.14
CA ASP A 402 -29.27 19.47 -6.95
C ASP A 402 -30.22 20.49 -6.33
N VAL A 403 -31.22 20.04 -5.54
CA VAL A 403 -32.21 20.90 -4.90
C VAL A 403 -31.60 21.85 -3.86
N ASP A 404 -30.59 21.40 -3.11
CA ASP A 404 -29.92 22.15 -2.06
C ASP A 404 -28.60 21.45 -1.67
N PRO A 405 -27.60 21.49 -2.56
CA PRO A 405 -26.43 20.63 -2.45
C PRO A 405 -25.54 20.97 -1.25
N ILE A 406 -25.45 22.25 -0.89
CA ILE A 406 -24.63 22.71 0.23
C ILE A 406 -25.24 22.26 1.56
N ARG A 407 -26.52 22.56 1.80
CA ARG A 407 -27.15 22.19 3.08
C ARG A 407 -27.24 20.68 3.23
N LEU A 408 -27.76 19.97 2.23
CA LEU A 408 -27.95 18.51 2.32
C LEU A 408 -26.61 17.76 2.45
N GLY A 409 -25.57 18.22 1.75
CA GLY A 409 -24.23 17.66 1.88
C GLY A 409 -23.58 17.91 3.25
N ALA A 410 -23.83 19.09 3.85
CA ALA A 410 -23.32 19.44 5.17
C ALA A 410 -24.08 18.72 6.30
N GLU A 411 -25.40 18.66 6.24
CA GLU A 411 -26.22 17.92 7.21
C GLU A 411 -25.85 16.42 7.21
N TYR A 412 -25.62 15.83 6.03
CA TYR A 412 -25.13 14.46 5.94
C TYR A 412 -23.75 14.28 6.58
N ALA A 413 -22.82 15.21 6.33
CA ALA A 413 -21.50 15.21 6.95
C ALA A 413 -21.57 15.30 8.48
N TYR A 414 -22.49 16.11 9.01
CA TYR A 414 -22.77 16.20 10.46
C TYR A 414 -23.23 14.86 11.02
N GLN A 415 -24.24 14.24 10.39
CA GLN A 415 -24.80 12.95 10.82
C GLN A 415 -23.76 11.82 10.83
N ASN A 416 -22.71 11.92 10.01
CA ASN A 416 -21.64 10.93 9.90
C ASN A 416 -20.35 11.32 10.66
N GLY A 417 -20.37 12.40 11.43
CA GLY A 417 -19.25 12.81 12.28
C GLY A 417 -18.03 13.33 11.53
N TRP A 418 -18.21 13.91 10.34
CA TRP A 418 -17.11 14.42 9.50
C TRP A 418 -16.65 15.82 9.95
N PHE A 419 -16.22 15.91 11.21
CA PHE A 419 -15.83 17.16 11.88
C PHE A 419 -14.39 17.60 11.61
N THR A 420 -13.63 16.83 10.83
CA THR A 420 -12.32 17.20 10.32
C THR A 420 -12.19 16.82 8.83
N PRO A 421 -11.29 17.46 8.07
CA PRO A 421 -10.99 17.06 6.69
C PRO A 421 -10.64 15.57 6.56
N GLU A 422 -9.84 15.04 7.50
CA GLU A 422 -9.38 13.66 7.50
C GLU A 422 -10.53 12.68 7.77
N ALA A 423 -11.42 13.02 8.72
CA ALA A 423 -12.61 12.23 9.00
C ALA A 423 -13.57 12.20 7.79
N ALA A 424 -13.69 13.31 7.05
CA ALA A 424 -14.47 13.37 5.82
C ALA A 424 -13.86 12.53 4.68
N ILE A 425 -12.53 12.49 4.56
CA ILE A 425 -11.83 11.64 3.59
C ILE A 425 -12.10 10.16 3.89
N ILE A 426 -11.89 9.73 5.14
CA ILE A 426 -12.05 8.33 5.55
C ILE A 426 -13.52 7.91 5.48
N GLY A 427 -14.43 8.73 6.01
CA GLY A 427 -15.86 8.44 6.00
C GLY A 427 -16.47 8.46 4.60
N GLY A 428 -16.01 9.34 3.72
CA GLY A 428 -16.44 9.37 2.33
C GLY A 428 -15.93 8.17 1.51
N ALA A 429 -14.68 7.74 1.75
CA ALA A 429 -14.17 6.51 1.16
C ALA A 429 -14.99 5.28 1.58
N LYS A 430 -15.36 5.19 2.87
CA LYS A 430 -16.25 4.15 3.38
C LYS A 430 -17.59 4.13 2.64
N TYR A 431 -18.21 5.30 2.46
CA TYR A 431 -19.46 5.42 1.69
C TYR A 431 -19.30 4.87 0.26
N ILE A 432 -18.22 5.23 -0.44
CA ILE A 432 -17.94 4.75 -1.80
C ILE A 432 -17.73 3.23 -1.82
N GLY A 433 -16.95 2.71 -0.86
CA GLY A 433 -16.67 1.29 -0.71
C GLY A 433 -17.94 0.46 -0.49
N GLU A 434 -18.75 0.81 0.50
CA GLU A 434 -19.96 0.07 0.87
C GLU A 434 -21.07 0.16 -0.20
N ARG A 435 -21.18 1.32 -0.87
CA ARG A 435 -22.25 1.54 -1.85
C ARG A 435 -21.92 0.95 -3.21
N TYR A 436 -20.66 0.99 -3.66
CA TYR A 436 -20.30 0.61 -5.02
C TYR A 436 -19.35 -0.59 -5.05
N ILE A 437 -18.11 -0.38 -4.62
CA ILE A 437 -17.00 -1.33 -4.85
C ILE A 437 -17.26 -2.68 -4.15
N HIS A 438 -17.51 -2.65 -2.85
CA HIS A 438 -17.72 -3.83 -2.01
C HIS A 438 -19.20 -4.14 -1.79
N ASN A 439 -20.09 -3.51 -2.56
CA ASN A 439 -21.51 -3.70 -2.39
C ASN A 439 -21.90 -5.17 -2.68
N PRO A 440 -22.58 -5.87 -1.76
CA PRO A 440 -22.83 -7.32 -1.91
C PRO A 440 -23.68 -7.64 -3.15
N THR A 441 -24.52 -6.70 -3.59
CA THR A 441 -25.41 -6.88 -4.74
C THR A 441 -24.76 -6.47 -6.05
N TYR A 442 -24.16 -5.27 -6.09
CA TYR A 442 -23.73 -4.64 -7.33
C TYR A 442 -22.26 -4.87 -7.68
N GLN A 443 -21.35 -4.84 -6.70
CA GLN A 443 -19.90 -5.10 -6.88
C GLN A 443 -19.30 -4.30 -8.05
N GLN A 444 -19.42 -2.97 -7.98
CA GLN A 444 -19.00 -2.07 -9.05
C GLN A 444 -17.59 -1.57 -8.78
N ASP A 445 -16.59 -2.38 -9.13
CA ASP A 445 -15.18 -2.20 -8.79
C ASP A 445 -14.39 -1.46 -9.87
N THR A 446 -15.05 -0.99 -10.92
CA THR A 446 -14.47 -0.12 -11.94
C THR A 446 -15.37 1.09 -12.18
N LEU A 447 -14.82 2.20 -12.66
CA LEU A 447 -15.64 3.37 -13.06
C LEU A 447 -16.66 2.99 -14.14
N TYR A 448 -16.28 2.07 -15.04
CA TYR A 448 -17.19 1.48 -16.02
C TYR A 448 -18.39 0.80 -15.33
N GLU A 449 -18.15 -0.07 -14.36
CA GLU A 449 -19.22 -0.76 -13.65
C GLU A 449 -20.06 0.19 -12.80
N MET A 450 -19.45 1.19 -12.17
CA MET A 450 -20.16 2.24 -11.44
C MET A 450 -21.11 3.02 -12.35
N ARG A 451 -20.70 3.31 -13.59
CA ARG A 451 -21.55 4.00 -14.57
C ARG A 451 -22.62 3.09 -15.14
N TRP A 452 -22.25 1.91 -15.60
CA TRP A 452 -23.08 1.10 -16.48
C TRP A 452 -23.84 0.00 -15.74
N ASN A 453 -23.26 -0.51 -14.65
CA ASN A 453 -23.73 -1.66 -13.89
C ASN A 453 -24.06 -2.86 -14.78
N PRO A 454 -23.10 -3.44 -15.51
CA PRO A 454 -23.35 -4.57 -16.41
C PRO A 454 -23.92 -5.80 -15.69
N LYS A 455 -23.73 -5.92 -14.37
CA LYS A 455 -24.34 -6.97 -13.54
C LYS A 455 -25.86 -6.78 -13.38
N LYS A 456 -26.33 -5.53 -13.23
CA LYS A 456 -27.75 -5.15 -13.18
C LYS A 456 -27.99 -3.86 -13.99
N PRO A 457 -28.03 -3.95 -15.33
CA PRO A 457 -28.08 -2.78 -16.22
C PRO A 457 -29.24 -1.83 -15.92
N GLY A 458 -28.97 -0.53 -16.04
CA GLY A 458 -29.94 0.55 -15.77
C GLY A 458 -30.23 0.77 -14.29
N THR A 459 -29.59 0.06 -13.37
CA THR A 459 -29.82 0.23 -11.92
C THR A 459 -28.55 0.65 -11.20
N HIS A 460 -28.70 1.34 -10.06
CA HIS A 460 -27.59 1.71 -9.16
C HIS A 460 -26.38 2.32 -9.90
N GLN A 461 -26.65 3.30 -10.75
CA GLN A 461 -25.63 3.99 -11.54
C GLN A 461 -25.15 5.21 -10.79
N TYR A 462 -23.85 5.45 -10.82
CA TYR A 462 -23.27 6.62 -10.16
C TYR A 462 -23.70 7.94 -10.80
N ALA A 463 -23.91 7.95 -12.12
CA ALA A 463 -24.26 9.14 -12.87
C ALA A 463 -25.18 8.84 -14.06
N THR A 464 -25.94 9.85 -14.48
CA THR A 464 -26.78 9.79 -15.69
C THR A 464 -26.00 10.14 -16.97
N ASP A 465 -24.91 10.92 -16.86
CA ASP A 465 -24.04 11.27 -17.99
C ASP A 465 -23.37 10.03 -18.58
N ILE A 466 -23.66 9.71 -19.85
CA ILE A 466 -23.04 8.61 -20.58
C ILE A 466 -21.51 8.70 -20.65
N GLY A 467 -20.96 9.93 -20.62
CA GLY A 467 -19.51 10.15 -20.67
C GLY A 467 -18.84 10.14 -19.30
N TRP A 468 -19.58 9.95 -18.21
CA TRP A 468 -19.06 10.18 -16.84
C TRP A 468 -17.75 9.44 -16.59
N ALA A 469 -17.72 8.10 -16.77
CA ALA A 469 -16.53 7.29 -16.50
C ALA A 469 -15.32 7.72 -17.33
N ALA A 470 -15.51 7.96 -18.64
CA ALA A 470 -14.46 8.41 -19.54
C ALA A 470 -13.96 9.84 -19.23
N LYS A 471 -14.80 10.70 -18.66
CA LYS A 471 -14.42 12.07 -18.25
C LYS A 471 -13.60 12.06 -16.95
N GLN A 472 -13.80 11.09 -16.06
CA GLN A 472 -13.08 10.99 -14.77
C GLN A 472 -11.60 10.63 -14.93
N VAL A 473 -11.28 9.84 -15.95
CA VAL A 473 -10.02 9.08 -15.97
C VAL A 473 -8.79 9.86 -16.42
N ASN A 474 -8.98 11.00 -17.09
CA ASN A 474 -7.87 11.85 -17.51
C ASN A 474 -7.07 12.37 -16.30
N ASN A 475 -7.75 12.78 -15.23
CA ASN A 475 -7.08 13.21 -14.02
C ASN A 475 -6.42 12.02 -13.33
N LEU A 476 -7.12 10.90 -13.21
CA LEU A 476 -6.58 9.68 -12.61
C LEU A 476 -5.28 9.22 -13.30
N LYS A 477 -5.26 9.15 -14.63
CA LYS A 477 -4.06 8.81 -15.40
C LYS A 477 -2.92 9.78 -15.10
N LYS A 478 -3.17 11.09 -15.07
CA LYS A 478 -2.14 12.09 -14.74
C LYS A 478 -1.57 11.88 -13.34
N LEU A 479 -2.39 11.47 -12.37
CA LEU A 479 -1.91 11.15 -11.03
C LEU A 479 -0.98 9.94 -11.06
N TYR A 480 -1.38 8.88 -11.76
CA TYR A 480 -0.53 7.71 -11.98
C TYR A 480 0.80 8.09 -12.64
N ASP A 481 0.76 8.81 -13.75
CA ASP A 481 1.96 9.26 -14.48
C ASP A 481 2.91 10.12 -13.62
N SER A 482 2.43 10.72 -12.52
CA SER A 482 3.26 11.50 -11.59
C SER A 482 4.02 10.64 -10.57
N LEU A 483 3.55 9.43 -10.28
CA LEU A 483 4.16 8.55 -9.29
C LEU A 483 5.49 8.00 -9.79
N SER A 484 6.41 7.71 -8.86
CA SER A 484 7.70 7.12 -9.20
C SER A 484 7.55 5.67 -9.67
N TRP A 485 6.54 4.96 -9.16
CA TRP A 485 6.28 3.56 -9.47
C TRP A 485 4.83 3.18 -9.12
N TYR A 486 4.23 2.24 -9.85
CA TYR A 486 2.90 1.66 -9.58
C TYR A 486 2.65 0.42 -10.45
N THR A 487 1.68 -0.42 -10.05
CA THR A 487 1.12 -1.49 -10.88
C THR A 487 -0.33 -1.16 -11.21
N LEU A 488 -0.73 -1.34 -12.46
CA LEU A 488 -2.12 -1.15 -12.89
C LEU A 488 -2.82 -2.50 -12.94
N HIS A 489 -4.03 -2.56 -12.38
CA HIS A 489 -4.89 -3.73 -12.45
C HIS A 489 -6.19 -3.33 -13.16
N PHE A 490 -6.52 -3.98 -14.26
CA PHE A 490 -7.72 -3.71 -15.05
C PHE A 490 -8.65 -4.92 -15.04
N ASP A 491 -9.96 -4.67 -15.03
CA ASP A 491 -10.97 -5.66 -15.38
C ASP A 491 -11.85 -5.16 -16.53
N VAL A 492 -11.71 -5.80 -17.69
CA VAL A 492 -12.37 -5.36 -18.92
C VAL A 492 -13.65 -6.17 -19.12
N PRO A 493 -14.82 -5.52 -19.21
CA PRO A 493 -16.08 -6.23 -19.45
C PRO A 493 -16.11 -6.83 -20.86
N VAL A 494 -16.65 -8.04 -20.97
CA VAL A 494 -16.85 -8.76 -22.24
C VAL A 494 -18.33 -9.13 -22.37
N PHE A 495 -18.97 -8.65 -23.42
CA PHE A 495 -20.36 -8.99 -23.76
C PHE A 495 -20.39 -10.11 -24.79
N LYS A 496 -21.46 -10.93 -24.77
CA LYS A 496 -21.65 -12.04 -25.72
C LYS A 496 -21.90 -11.58 -27.15
#